data_AF-A0A519TRK1-F1
#
_entry.id   AF-A0A519TRK1-F1
#
_cell.length_a   1.000
_cell.length_b   1.000
_cell.length_c   1.000
_cell.angle_alpha   90.00
_cell.angle_beta   90.00
_cell.angle_gamma   90.00
#
_symmetry.space_group_name_H-M   'P 1'
#
loop_
_entity.id
_entity.type
_entity.pdbx_description
1 polymer ?
#
loop_
_entity_poly.entity_id
_entity_poly.type
_entity_poly.pdbx_seq_one_letter_code
_entity_poly.pdbx_strand_id
1 'polypeptide(L)' 'TIKGNKKAPTADLLALLPLHQGELFSRAKLIASQRVLAESGFFDPTKIGINPRPNPAAGLVDIEYTVIEK' A
#
# COMPACT_ATOMS: atom_id res chain seq x y z
N THR A 1 -5.45 1.44 -2.26
CA THR A 1 -6.11 0.12 -2.29
C THR A 1 -5.07 -0.98 -2.20
N ILE A 2 -5.43 -2.15 -1.69
CA ILE A 2 -4.55 -3.33 -1.63
C ILE A 2 -5.27 -4.46 -2.37
N LYS A 3 -4.55 -5.17 -3.24
CA LYS A 3 -5.03 -6.30 -4.04
C LYS A 3 -4.21 -7.54 -3.73
N GLY A 4 -4.88 -8.68 -3.60
CA GLY A 4 -4.23 -9.98 -3.37
C GLY A 4 -4.11 -10.38 -1.89
N ASN A 5 -4.65 -9.58 -0.98
CA ASN A 5 -4.91 -9.95 0.40
C ASN A 5 -6.28 -10.67 0.50
N LYS A 6 -6.24 -11.98 0.75
CA LYS A 6 -7.42 -12.85 0.92
C LYS A 6 -7.69 -13.15 2.40
N LYS A 7 -6.64 -13.40 3.18
CA LYS A 7 -6.68 -13.69 4.62
C LYS A 7 -6.58 -12.43 5.46
N ALA A 8 -5.75 -11.47 5.06
CA ALA A 8 -5.53 -10.23 5.81
C ALA A 8 -6.57 -9.15 5.43
N PRO A 9 -7.36 -8.60 6.37
CA PRO A 9 -8.34 -7.55 6.07
C PRO A 9 -7.67 -6.28 5.52
N THR A 10 -8.23 -5.74 4.43
CA THR A 10 -7.67 -4.52 3.80
C THR A 10 -7.63 -3.33 4.75
N ALA A 11 -8.63 -3.18 5.62
CA ALA A 11 -8.71 -2.08 6.56
C ALA A 11 -7.55 -2.11 7.57
N ASP A 12 -7.24 -3.27 8.13
CA ASP A 12 -6.17 -3.45 9.11
C ASP A 12 -4.80 -3.16 8.48
N LEU A 13 -4.58 -3.64 7.25
CA LEU A 13 -3.37 -3.37 6.50
C LEU A 13 -3.21 -1.88 6.20
N LEU A 14 -4.28 -1.20 5.80
CA LEU A 14 -4.24 0.25 5.53
C LEU A 14 -3.96 1.06 6.81
N ALA A 15 -4.48 0.62 7.97
CA ALA A 15 -4.21 1.26 9.25
C ALA A 15 -2.75 1.10 9.71
N LEU A 16 -2.06 0.04 9.27
CA LEU A 16 -0.64 -0.19 9.51
C LEU A 16 0.28 0.72 8.68
N LEU A 17 -0.17 1.21 7.52
CA LEU A 17 0.67 1.99 6.63
C LEU A 17 0.86 3.43 7.15
N PRO A 18 2.05 4.04 6.96
CA PRO A 18 2.30 5.43 7.32
C PRO A 18 1.75 6.41 6.26
N LEU A 19 0.57 6.11 5.70
CA LEU A 19 -0.08 6.88 4.64
C LEU A 19 -1.53 7.15 5.03
N HIS A 20 -1.94 8.41 4.98
CA HIS A 20 -3.30 8.83 5.29
C HIS A 20 -3.96 9.49 4.08
N GLN A 21 -5.28 9.34 3.96
CA GLN A 21 -6.04 9.97 2.89
C GLN A 21 -6.01 11.49 3.04
N GLY A 22 -5.80 12.21 1.93
CA GLY A 22 -5.68 13.67 1.92
C GLY A 22 -4.29 14.20 2.29
N GLU A 23 -3.32 13.33 2.60
CA GLU A 23 -1.94 13.76 2.83
C GLU A 23 -1.21 14.05 1.51
N LEU A 24 -0.21 14.93 1.57
CA LEU A 24 0.71 15.17 0.46
C LEU A 24 1.44 13.89 0.07
N PHE A 25 1.54 13.67 -1.23
CA PHE A 25 2.26 12.53 -1.76
C PHE A 25 3.74 12.57 -1.35
N SER A 26 4.22 11.49 -0.71
CA SER A 26 5.62 11.32 -0.34
C SER A 26 6.15 9.98 -0.81
N ARG A 27 7.15 10.01 -1.68
CA ARG A 27 7.84 8.80 -2.15
C ARG A 27 8.51 8.04 -1.00
N ALA A 28 9.01 8.74 0.01
CA ALA A 28 9.61 8.13 1.19
C ALA A 28 8.59 7.29 1.98
N LYS A 29 7.38 7.83 2.19
CA LYS A 29 6.28 7.10 2.84
C LYS A 29 5.82 5.89 2.04
N LEU A 30 5.88 5.99 0.72
CA LEU A 30 5.56 4.90 -0.19
C LEU A 30 6.55 3.72 -0.10
N ILE A 31 7.83 4.01 0.08
CA ILE A 31 8.85 2.97 0.30
C ILE A 31 8.70 2.38 1.72
N ALA A 32 8.39 3.22 2.71
CA ALA A 32 8.14 2.78 4.07
C ALA A 32 6.91 1.85 4.16
N SER A 33 5.83 2.15 3.46
CA SER A 33 4.64 1.28 3.42
C SER A 33 4.92 -0.07 2.80
N GLN A 34 5.72 -0.14 1.74
CA GLN A 34 6.19 -1.41 1.17
C GLN A 34 6.93 -2.25 2.20
N ARG A 35 7.83 -1.61 2.96
CA ARG A 35 8.62 -2.26 4.00
C ARG A 35 7.74 -2.78 5.13
N VAL A 36 6.77 -1.99 5.58
CA VAL A 36 5.78 -2.41 6.59
C VAL A 36 5.01 -3.66 6.11
N LEU A 37 4.57 -3.69 4.85
CA LEU A 37 3.88 -4.86 4.28
C LEU A 37 4.80 -6.09 4.21
N ALA A 38 6.08 -5.91 3.87
CA ALA A 38 7.07 -7.00 3.86
C ALA A 38 7.36 -7.54 5.27
N GLU A 39 7.47 -6.66 6.26
CA GLU A 39 7.75 -7.00 7.66
C GLU A 39 6.52 -7.56 8.39
N SER A 40 5.31 -7.36 7.85
CA SER A 40 4.07 -7.88 8.42
C SER A 40 3.98 -9.41 8.48
N GLY A 41 4.78 -10.12 7.68
CA GLY A 41 4.82 -11.59 7.65
C GLY A 41 3.64 -12.26 6.93
N PHE A 42 2.64 -11.50 6.47
CA PHE A 42 1.48 -12.04 5.74
C PHE A 42 1.73 -12.25 4.24
N PHE A 43 2.67 -11.51 3.66
CA PHE A 43 2.90 -11.45 2.21
C PHE A 43 4.33 -11.84 1.83
N ASP A 44 4.51 -12.28 0.59
CA ASP A 44 5.83 -12.49 0.00
C ASP A 44 6.49 -11.13 -0.31
N PRO A 45 7.62 -10.79 0.34
CA PRO A 45 8.28 -9.49 0.19
C PRO A 45 8.82 -9.25 -1.23
N THR A 46 9.07 -10.31 -2.00
CA THR A 46 9.57 -10.21 -3.39
C THR A 46 8.46 -9.93 -4.40
N LYS A 47 7.19 -10.10 -3.99
CA LYS A 47 6.00 -9.97 -4.84
C LYS A 47 5.13 -8.78 -4.49
N ILE A 48 5.61 -7.86 -3.65
CA ILE A 48 4.92 -6.62 -3.34
C ILE A 48 5.17 -5.61 -4.46
N GLY A 49 4.14 -5.34 -5.25
CA GLY A 49 4.11 -4.29 -6.26
C GLY A 49 3.41 -3.04 -5.75
N ILE A 50 3.88 -1.89 -6.22
CA ILE A 50 3.32 -0.57 -5.89
C ILE A 50 3.05 0.16 -7.21
N ASN A 51 1.83 0.66 -7.37
CA ASN A 51 1.44 1.47 -8.50
C ASN A 51 0.79 2.79 -8.05
N PRO A 52 1.53 3.91 -8.06
CA PRO A 52 0.97 5.23 -7.85
C PRO A 52 0.29 5.72 -9.13
N ARG A 53 -1.03 5.92 -9.09
CA ARG A 53 -1.84 6.43 -10.19
C ARG A 53 -2.28 7.86 -9.89
N PRO A 54 -1.78 8.86 -10.64
CA PRO A 54 -2.25 10.23 -10.51
C PRO A 54 -3.75 10.34 -10.83
N ASN A 55 -4.50 11.03 -9.98
CA ASN A 55 -5.92 11.34 -10.19
C ASN A 55 -6.09 12.87 -10.30
N PRO A 56 -5.97 13.44 -11.51
CA PRO A 56 -6.02 14.89 -11.71
C PRO A 56 -7.39 15.51 -11.41
N ALA A 57 -8.48 14.73 -11.48
CA ALA A 57 -9.82 15.22 -11.16
C ALA A 57 -10.02 15.48 -9.66
N ALA A 58 -9.40 14.65 -8.81
CA ALA A 58 -9.43 14.83 -7.35
C ALA A 58 -8.25 15.66 -6.83
N GLY A 59 -7.21 15.90 -7.65
CA GLY A 59 -5.96 16.51 -7.21
C GLY A 59 -5.15 15.61 -6.27
N LEU A 60 -5.38 14.30 -6.30
CA LEU A 60 -4.78 13.31 -5.40
C LEU A 60 -4.03 12.23 -6.19
N VAL A 61 -3.26 11.41 -5.47
CA VAL A 61 -2.60 10.23 -6.06
C VAL A 61 -3.19 8.99 -5.43
N ASP A 62 -3.83 8.16 -6.24
CA ASP A 62 -4.32 6.86 -5.81
C ASP A 62 -3.12 5.90 -5.73
N ILE A 63 -2.94 5.24 -4.59
CA ILE A 63 -1.87 4.25 -4.43
C ILE A 63 -2.49 2.85 -4.41
N GLU A 64 -2.12 2.02 -5.38
CA GLU A 64 -2.50 0.61 -5.45
C GLU A 64 -1.31 -0.29 -5.07
N TYR A 65 -1.53 -1.16 -4.08
CA TYR A 65 -0.58 -2.20 -3.69
C TYR A 65 -1.05 -3.54 -4.22
N THR A 66 -0.17 -4.28 -4.87
CA THR A 66 -0.42 -5.67 -5.26
C THR A 66 0.46 -6.57 -4.41
N VAL A 67 -0.16 -7.47 -3.65
CA VAL A 67 0.53 -8.39 -2.74
C VAL A 67 0.17 -9.83 -3.09
N ILE A 68 1.03 -10.77 -2.70
CA ILE A 68 0.75 -12.21 -2.78
C ILE A 68 0.95 -12.78 -1.38
N GLU A 69 -0.06 -13.46 -0.86
CA GLU A 69 0.03 -14.15 0.43
C GLU A 69 0.94 -15.37 0.36
N LYS A 70 1.58 -15.66 1.48
CA LYS A 70 2.36 -16.89 1.67
C LYS A 70 1.46 -18.10 1.95
#